data_AF-A0A7X7KS42-F1
#
_entry.id   AF-A0A7X7KS42-F1
#
_cell.length_a   1.000
_cell.length_b   1.000
_cell.length_c   1.000
_cell.angle_alpha   90.00
_cell.angle_beta   90.00
_cell.angle_gamma   90.00
#
_symmetry.space_group_name_H-M   'P 1'
#
loop_
_entity.id
_entity.type
_entity.pdbx_description
1 polymer ?
#
loop_
_entity_poly.entity_id
_entity_poly.type
_entity_poly.pdbx_seq_one_letter_code
_entity_poly.pdbx_strand_id
1 'polypeptide(L)' 'RSMSKKGCSPDNAACEGFFGRMKVECFYDENFSSHTLAKFMKYLDQYLHWYNEKRIKMSLGGKSPLQYRQLKGIAV' A
#
# COMPACT_ATOMS: atom_id res chain seq x y z
N ARG A 1 -11.45 -12.48 -0.27
CA ARG A 1 -10.57 -13.04 -1.33
C ARG A 1 -9.27 -13.46 -0.65
N SER A 2 -8.81 -14.69 -0.85
CA SER A 2 -7.57 -15.21 -0.24
C SER A 2 -6.49 -15.37 -1.31
N MET A 3 -5.30 -14.88 -0.99
CA MET A 3 -4.11 -14.85 -1.86
C MET A 3 -3.47 -16.22 -2.07
N SER A 4 -3.82 -17.21 -1.22
CA SER A 4 -3.15 -18.52 -1.18
C SER A 4 -3.77 -19.55 -2.14
N LYS A 5 -4.72 -19.17 -2.99
CA LYS A 5 -5.35 -20.10 -3.94
C LYS A 5 -4.44 -20.29 -5.15
N LYS A 6 -3.96 -21.52 -5.37
CA LYS A 6 -3.16 -21.91 -6.54
C LYS A 6 -3.90 -21.48 -7.83
N GLY A 7 -3.24 -20.69 -8.67
CA GLY A 7 -3.79 -20.17 -9.93
C GLY A 7 -4.36 -18.74 -9.90
N CYS A 8 -4.32 -18.01 -8.78
CA CYS A 8 -4.73 -16.60 -8.70
C CYS A 8 -3.58 -15.61 -9.01
N SER A 9 -3.00 -15.72 -10.21
CA SER A 9 -1.90 -14.85 -10.68
C SER A 9 -2.24 -13.34 -10.64
N PRO A 10 -3.45 -12.87 -11.03
CA PRO A 10 -3.76 -11.44 -11.02
C PRO A 10 -3.79 -10.82 -9.61
N ASP A 11 -4.35 -11.56 -8.64
CA ASP A 11 -4.40 -11.12 -7.25
C ASP A 11 -2.97 -11.07 -6.68
N ASN A 12 -2.16 -12.11 -6.95
CA ASN A 12 -0.74 -12.15 -6.56
C ASN A 12 0.06 -10.99 -7.17
N ALA A 13 -0.08 -10.73 -8.47
CA ALA A 13 0.61 -9.64 -9.16
C ALA A 13 0.25 -8.25 -8.60
N ALA A 14 -1.02 -8.03 -8.25
CA ALA A 14 -1.46 -6.77 -7.64
C ALA A 14 -0.80 -6.55 -6.25
N CYS A 15 -0.70 -7.62 -5.45
CA CYS A 15 0.00 -7.56 -4.17
C CYS A 15 1.52 -7.44 -4.32
N GLU A 16 2.14 -8.15 -5.25
CA GLU A 16 3.57 -8.02 -5.53
C GLU A 16 3.94 -6.59 -5.92
N GLY A 17 3.12 -5.95 -6.77
CA GLY A 17 3.30 -4.54 -7.13
C GLY A 17 3.19 -3.60 -5.92
N PHE A 18 2.25 -3.86 -5.01
CA PHE A 18 2.14 -3.10 -3.76
C PHE A 18 3.36 -3.31 -2.85
N PHE A 19 3.73 -4.56 -2.57
CA PHE A 19 4.83 -4.87 -1.66
C PHE A 19 6.18 -4.44 -2.20
N GLY A 20 6.42 -4.55 -3.51
CA GLY A 20 7.64 -4.02 -4.14
C GLY A 20 7.75 -2.51 -3.95
N ARG A 21 6.65 -1.79 -4.16
CA ARG A 21 6.61 -0.33 -4.00
C ARG A 21 6.74 0.12 -2.55
N MET A 22 6.07 -0.56 -1.63
CA MET A 22 6.25 -0.35 -0.19
C MET A 22 7.69 -0.57 0.23
N LYS A 23 8.37 -1.61 -0.27
CA LYS A 23 9.78 -1.84 0.06
C LYS A 23 10.69 -0.70 -0.41
N VAL A 24 10.48 -0.20 -1.62
CA VAL A 24 11.27 0.93 -2.15
C VAL A 24 10.95 2.21 -1.39
N GLU A 25 9.67 2.56 -1.26
CA GLU A 25 9.24 3.84 -0.68
C GLU A 25 9.47 3.91 0.84
N CYS A 26 9.42 2.79 1.56
CA CYS A 26 9.63 2.75 3.01
C CYS A 26 11.09 2.51 3.42
N PHE A 27 11.89 1.79 2.63
CA PHE A 27 13.18 1.25 3.11
C PHE A 27 14.41 1.74 2.34
N TYR A 28 14.24 2.37 1.17
CA TYR A 28 15.41 2.70 0.34
C TYR A 28 16.26 3.84 0.93
N ASP A 29 15.63 4.79 1.64
CA ASP A 29 16.31 5.97 2.21
C ASP A 29 16.49 5.93 3.74
N GLU A 30 15.97 4.90 4.43
CA GLU A 30 16.05 4.80 5.89
C GLU A 30 16.90 3.62 6.38
N ASN A 31 17.81 3.91 7.31
CA ASN A 31 18.63 2.88 7.95
C ASN A 31 17.89 2.29 9.16
N PHE A 32 17.26 1.13 8.96
CA PHE A 32 16.48 0.44 10.00
C PHE A 32 17.32 -0.36 11.00
N SER A 33 18.65 -0.41 10.86
CA SER A 33 19.52 -1.19 11.75
C SER A 33 19.44 -0.76 13.21
N SER A 34 19.00 0.48 13.49
CA SER A 34 18.81 1.03 14.84
C SER A 34 17.33 1.22 15.22
N HIS A 35 16.37 0.76 14.40
CA HIS A 35 14.95 0.91 14.70
C HIS A 35 14.40 -0.23 15.53
N THR A 36 13.68 0.12 16.60
CA THR A 36 12.89 -0.87 17.35
C THR A 36 11.71 -1.35 16.51
N LEU A 37 11.24 -2.56 16.78
CA LEU A 37 10.06 -3.13 16.13
C LEU A 37 8.84 -2.22 16.25
N ALA A 38 8.66 -1.56 17.40
CA ALA A 38 7.56 -0.62 17.62
C ALA A 38 7.64 0.61 16.68
N LYS A 39 8.84 1.17 16.49
CA LYS A 39 9.05 2.29 15.55
C LYS A 39 8.76 1.86 14.11
N PHE A 40 9.19 0.65 13.75
CA PHE A 40 8.89 0.07 12.45
C PHE A 40 7.39 -0.11 12.20
N MET A 41 6.65 -0.68 13.17
CA MET A 41 5.20 -0.83 13.08
C MET A 41 4.49 0.52 12.90
N LYS A 42 4.89 1.54 13.67
CA LYS A 42 4.34 2.89 13.56
C LYS A 42 4.61 3.50 12.18
N TYR A 43 5.81 3.32 11.64
CA TYR A 43 6.16 3.82 10.31
C TYR A 43 5.33 3.12 9.22
N LEU A 44 5.21 1.80 9.27
CA LEU A 44 4.36 1.03 8.35
C LEU A 44 2.90 1.49 8.40
N ASP A 45 2.35 1.69 9.59
CA ASP A 45 0.98 2.16 9.79
C ASP A 45 0.77 3.55 9.14
N GLN A 46 1.68 4.48 9.36
CA GLN A 46 1.66 5.80 8.73
C GLN A 46 1.75 5.72 7.20
N TYR A 47 2.62 4.86 6.68
CA TYR A 47 2.73 4.64 5.24
C TYR A 47 1.43 4.07 4.65
N LEU A 48 0.80 3.10 5.33
CA LEU A 48 -0.47 2.51 4.89
C LEU A 48 -1.60 3.54 4.85
N HIS A 49 -1.71 4.38 5.89
CA HIS A 49 -2.67 5.48 5.92
C HIS A 49 -2.42 6.46 4.77
N TRP A 50 -1.17 6.90 4.58
CA TRP A 50 -0.82 7.78 3.46
C TRP A 50 -1.15 7.14 2.10
N TYR A 51 -0.78 5.86 1.92
CA TYR A 51 -1.00 5.13 0.67
C TYR A 51 -2.49 5.05 0.31
N ASN A 52 -3.35 4.78 1.29
CA ASN A 52 -4.79 4.61 1.06
C ASN A 52 -5.52 5.94 0.92
N GLU A 53 -5.17 6.94 1.73
CA GLU A 53 -5.99 8.15 1.88
C GLU A 53 -5.45 9.35 1.11
N LYS A 54 -4.12 9.44 0.94
CA LYS A 54 -3.46 10.66 0.45
C LYS A 54 -2.71 10.47 -0.86
N ARG A 55 -2.28 9.25 -1.19
CA ARG A 55 -1.47 8.99 -2.38
C ARG A 55 -2.22 9.29 -3.67
N ILE A 56 -1.74 10.27 -4.43
CA ILE A 56 -2.32 10.61 -5.73
C ILE A 56 -1.92 9.55 -6.77
N LYS A 57 -2.92 8.98 -7.43
CA LYS A 57 -2.72 8.03 -8.53
C LYS A 57 -3.33 8.56 -9.82
N MET A 58 -2.49 8.84 -10.81
CA MET A 58 -2.95 9.35 -12.12
C MET A 58 -3.88 8.36 -12.82
N SER A 59 -3.62 7.06 -12.67
CA SER A 59 -4.49 5.98 -13.17
C SER A 59 -5.91 6.01 -12.55
N LEU A 60 -6.11 6.71 -11.43
CA LEU A 60 -7.40 6.90 -10.76
C LEU A 60 -7.99 8.31 -11.02
N GLY A 61 -7.47 9.01 -12.03
CA GLY A 61 -7.87 10.38 -12.35
C GLY A 61 -7.40 11.38 -11.29
N GLY A 62 -6.17 11.22 -10.80
CA GLY A 62 -5.54 12.14 -9.86
C GLY A 62 -6.09 12.06 -8.44
N LYS A 63 -6.59 10.89 -8.03
CA LYS A 63 -7.27 10.69 -6.73
C LYS A 63 -6.53 9.68 -5.87
N SER A 64 -6.79 9.74 -4.56
CA SER A 64 -6.36 8.68 -3.66
C SER A 64 -7.19 7.41 -3.82
N PRO A 65 -6.66 6.24 -3.42
CA PRO A 65 -7.44 4.99 -3.44
C PRO A 65 -8.76 5.10 -2.70
N LEU A 66 -8.79 5.75 -1.53
CA LEU A 66 -10.01 5.95 -0.76
C LEU A 66 -11.01 6.83 -1.53
N GLN A 67 -10.58 8.00 -2.00
CA GLN A 67 -11.42 8.92 -2.78
C GLN A 67 -12.01 8.23 -4.02
N TYR A 68 -11.19 7.46 -4.73
CA TYR A 68 -11.66 6.70 -5.89
C TYR A 68 -12.72 5.66 -5.52
N ARG A 69 -12.54 4.96 -4.39
CA ARG A 69 -13.52 3.98 -3.91
C ARG A 69 -14.83 4.62 -3.45
N GLN A 70 -14.76 5.78 -2.79
CA GLN A 70 -15.94 6.57 -2.40
C GLN A 70 -16.73 7.04 -3.63
N LEU A 71 -16.05 7.56 -4.65
CA LEU A 71 -16.70 7.95 -5.92
C LEU A 71 -17.37 6.78 -6.65
N LYS A 72 -16.87 5.56 -6.45
CA LYS A 72 -17.44 4.33 -7.00
C LYS A 72 -18.53 3.71 -6.12
N GLY A 73 -18.82 4.28 -4.94
CA GLY A 73 -19.76 3.73 -3.96
C GLY A 73 -19.30 2.41 -3.32
N ILE A 74 -17.99 2.12 -3.35
CA ILE A 74 -17.39 0.87 -2.84
C ILE A 74 -16.88 1.03 -1.40
N ALA A 75 -16.64 2.26 -0.96
CA ALA A 75 -16.26 2.60 0.40
C ALA A 75 -17.14 3.75 0.90
N VAL A 76 -17.52 3.69 2.18
CA VAL A 76 -18.24 4.75 2.90
C VAL A 76 -17.19 5.69 3.48
#